data_AF-A0A970S906-F1
#
_entry.id   AF-A0A970S906-F1
#
_cell.length_a   1.000
_cell.length_b   1.000
_cell.length_c   1.000
_cell.angle_alpha   90.00
_cell.angle_beta   90.00
_cell.angle_gamma   90.00
#
_symmetry.space_group_name_H-M   'P 1'
#
loop_
_entity.id
_entity.type
_entity.pdbx_description
1 polymer ?
#
loop_
_entity_poly.entity_id
_entity_poly.type
_entity_poly.pdbx_seq_one_letter_code
_entity_poly.pdbx_strand_id
1 'polypeptide(L)'
;MCRAVFLDRDGTINEEVGYLSKFDQLKLIPRAAAAIRMLNRRSIPVVVVTNQSGVARGYFGENFIREFHDFLQSNLRMEEAHIDAFYYCPHHPTEGHGSYRRICACRKPGTGMLLQAAQDLCIDLSRSYMVGDMMKDVLTARNTGAKGILVRTGYGAGETIDGDVIPDYQALDLFDAVEWILEDMKR
;
A
#
# COMPACT_ATOMS: atom_id res chain seq x y z
N MET A 1 3.53 -1.43 -21.63
CA MET A 1 3.15 -1.19 -20.23
C MET A 1 3.54 -2.42 -19.42
N CYS A 2 4.11 -2.22 -18.23
CA CYS A 2 4.48 -3.30 -17.31
C CYS A 2 3.34 -3.54 -16.30
N ARG A 3 3.31 -4.69 -15.64
CA ARG A 3 2.47 -4.87 -14.44
C ARG A 3 3.22 -4.39 -13.21
N ALA A 4 2.53 -4.04 -12.14
CA ALA A 4 3.12 -3.71 -10.85
C ALA A 4 2.41 -4.42 -9.69
N VAL A 5 3.06 -4.40 -8.53
CA VAL A 5 2.44 -4.74 -7.25
C VAL A 5 2.37 -3.48 -6.41
N PHE A 6 1.15 -3.03 -6.16
CA PHE A 6 0.84 -1.93 -5.26
C PHE A 6 0.70 -2.44 -3.83
N LEU A 7 1.29 -1.74 -2.88
CA LEU A 7 1.29 -2.12 -1.47
C LEU A 7 0.72 -0.98 -0.63
N ASP A 8 -0.15 -1.28 0.34
CA ASP A 8 -0.29 -0.40 1.49
C ASP A 8 1.00 -0.42 2.32
N ARG A 9 1.15 0.58 3.18
CA ARG A 9 2.33 0.78 4.01
C ARG A 9 2.11 0.21 5.41
N ASP A 10 1.22 0.85 6.16
CA ASP A 10 0.89 0.48 7.53
C ASP A 10 0.00 -0.77 7.52
N GLY A 11 0.28 -1.74 8.38
CA GLY A 11 -0.41 -3.03 8.43
C GLY A 11 0.00 -4.03 7.34
N THR A 12 0.75 -3.62 6.32
CA THR A 12 1.18 -4.48 5.19
C THR A 12 2.70 -4.61 5.07
N ILE A 13 3.44 -3.49 5.04
CA ILE A 13 4.92 -3.49 5.03
C ILE A 13 5.45 -3.34 6.46
N ASN A 14 4.92 -2.36 7.20
CA ASN A 14 5.24 -2.14 8.61
C ASN A 14 4.02 -2.38 9.52
N GLU A 15 4.28 -2.60 10.80
CA GLU A 15 3.22 -2.74 11.80
C GLU A 15 2.29 -1.52 11.80
N GLU A 16 0.99 -1.77 11.98
CA GLU A 16 -0.03 -0.74 12.15
C GLU A 16 -0.04 -0.26 13.61
N VAL A 17 0.11 1.05 13.80
CA VAL A 17 0.22 1.72 15.12
C VAL A 17 -0.72 2.93 15.25
N GLY A 18 -1.70 3.05 14.35
CA GLY A 18 -2.68 4.13 14.24
C GLY A 18 -2.11 5.36 13.54
N TYR A 19 -1.22 6.10 14.21
CA TYR A 19 -0.58 7.29 13.66
C TYR A 19 0.92 7.23 13.89
N LEU A 20 1.61 6.56 12.97
CA LEU A 20 3.05 6.52 12.94
C LEU A 20 3.59 7.94 12.73
N SER A 21 4.17 8.49 13.79
CA SER A 21 4.61 9.90 13.88
C SER A 21 6.06 10.03 14.33
N LYS A 22 6.74 8.90 14.57
CA LYS A 22 8.16 8.83 14.93
C LYS A 22 8.85 7.71 14.17
N PHE A 23 10.12 7.93 13.82
CA PHE A 23 10.92 6.95 13.07
C PHE A 23 11.16 5.64 13.83
N ASP A 24 11.29 5.70 15.16
CA ASP A 24 11.51 4.53 16.02
C ASP A 24 10.28 3.59 16.13
N GLN A 25 9.12 4.04 15.66
CA GLN A 25 7.92 3.23 15.54
C GLN A 25 7.93 2.35 14.28
N LEU A 26 8.86 2.57 13.34
CA LEU A 26 8.98 1.71 12.17
C LEU A 26 9.42 0.31 12.61
N LYS A 27 8.53 -0.65 12.43
CA LYS A 27 8.81 -2.07 12.56
C LYS A 27 8.32 -2.79 11.31
N LEU A 28 9.24 -3.34 10.53
CA LEU A 28 8.87 -4.14 9.37
C LEU A 28 8.16 -5.40 9.84
N ILE A 29 7.05 -5.72 9.18
CA ILE A 29 6.37 -6.99 9.39
C ILE A 29 7.34 -8.12 8.98
N PRO A 30 7.39 -9.24 9.73
CA PRO A 30 8.29 -10.34 9.41
C PRO A 30 8.19 -10.75 7.93
N ARG A 31 9.33 -10.85 7.27
CA ARG A 31 9.47 -11.24 5.85
C ARG A 31 8.90 -10.23 4.84
N ALA A 32 8.41 -9.05 5.23
CA ALA A 32 7.93 -8.03 4.29
C ALA A 32 9.04 -7.59 3.30
N ALA A 33 10.25 -7.34 3.79
CA ALA A 33 11.40 -7.01 2.94
C ALA A 33 11.77 -8.18 1.99
N ALA A 34 11.70 -9.42 2.48
CA ALA A 34 11.95 -10.60 1.65
C ALA A 34 10.92 -10.73 0.51
N ALA A 35 9.65 -10.46 0.80
CA ALA A 35 8.57 -10.45 -0.20
C ALA A 35 8.81 -9.38 -1.28
N ILE A 36 9.15 -8.15 -0.87
CA ILE A 36 9.49 -7.05 -1.79
C ILE A 36 10.70 -7.43 -2.65
N ARG A 37 11.75 -7.99 -2.05
CA ARG A 37 12.94 -8.47 -2.76
C ARG A 37 12.62 -9.54 -3.81
N MET A 38 11.65 -10.42 -3.56
CA MET A 38 11.22 -11.44 -4.53
C MET A 38 10.62 -10.81 -5.80
N LEU A 39 9.89 -9.71 -5.64
CA LEU A 39 9.35 -8.92 -6.76
C LEU A 39 10.46 -8.16 -7.48
N ASN A 40 11.34 -7.49 -6.73
CA ASN A 40 12.46 -6.74 -7.30
C ASN A 40 13.37 -7.63 -8.15
N ARG A 41 13.70 -8.85 -7.68
CA ARG A 41 14.53 -9.82 -8.44
C ARG A 41 13.91 -10.25 -9.77
N ARG A 42 12.62 -10.02 -9.96
CA ARG A 42 11.88 -10.29 -11.21
C ARG A 42 11.60 -9.03 -12.02
N SER A 43 12.19 -7.89 -11.64
CA SER A 43 11.95 -6.59 -12.27
C SER A 43 10.46 -6.21 -12.30
N ILE A 44 9.69 -6.63 -11.28
CA ILE A 44 8.31 -6.21 -11.10
C ILE A 44 8.33 -4.96 -10.23
N PRO A 45 7.84 -3.81 -10.73
CA PRO A 45 7.74 -2.60 -9.93
C PRO A 45 6.88 -2.80 -8.69
N VAL A 46 7.40 -2.33 -7.55
CA VAL A 46 6.75 -2.29 -6.25
C VAL A 46 6.43 -0.84 -5.93
N VAL A 47 5.14 -0.52 -5.79
CA VAL A 47 4.68 0.86 -5.59
C VAL A 47 3.91 0.95 -4.28
N VAL A 48 4.31 1.84 -3.39
CA VAL A 48 3.56 2.09 -2.15
C VAL A 48 2.46 3.11 -2.39
N VAL A 49 1.23 2.80 -1.97
CA VAL A 49 0.05 3.67 -2.07
C VAL A 49 -0.67 3.71 -0.72
N THR A 50 -0.52 4.81 0.02
CA THR A 50 -0.93 4.85 1.43
C THR A 50 -1.83 6.05 1.81
N ASN A 51 -2.81 5.82 2.67
CA ASN A 51 -3.65 6.89 3.22
C ASN A 51 -3.02 7.49 4.48
N GLN A 52 -2.52 8.72 4.42
CA GLN A 52 -1.82 9.40 5.52
C GLN A 52 -2.64 10.56 6.09
N SER A 53 -3.85 10.27 6.57
CA SER A 53 -4.76 11.30 7.14
C SER A 53 -4.28 11.95 8.44
N GLY A 54 -3.14 11.50 9.01
CA GLY A 54 -2.47 12.21 10.11
C GLY A 54 -2.12 13.65 9.74
N VAL A 55 -1.87 13.93 8.45
CA VAL A 55 -1.66 15.30 7.94
C VAL A 55 -2.91 16.15 8.06
N ALA A 56 -4.07 15.66 7.59
CA ALA A 56 -5.33 16.37 7.77
C ALA A 56 -5.61 16.69 9.24
N ARG A 57 -5.27 15.75 10.14
CA ARG A 57 -5.50 15.85 11.59
C ARG A 57 -4.45 16.69 12.34
N GLY A 58 -3.39 17.14 11.66
CA GLY A 58 -2.33 17.95 12.26
C GLY A 58 -1.35 17.17 13.15
N TYR A 59 -1.31 15.84 13.06
CA TYR A 59 -0.37 15.03 13.84
C TYR A 59 1.06 15.14 13.33
N PHE A 60 1.22 15.31 12.01
CA PHE A 60 2.50 15.54 11.35
C PHE A 60 2.28 16.20 9.99
N GLY A 61 3.32 16.81 9.42
CA GLY A 61 3.25 17.43 8.09
C GLY A 61 3.67 16.48 6.96
N GLU A 62 3.50 16.89 5.71
CA GLU A 62 3.95 16.11 4.55
C GLU A 62 5.47 15.94 4.47
N ASN A 63 6.26 16.87 5.04
CA ASN A 63 7.71 16.71 5.17
C ASN A 63 8.06 15.42 5.94
N PHE A 64 7.35 15.17 7.04
CA PHE A 64 7.54 13.95 7.82
C PHE A 64 7.24 12.70 7.00
N ILE A 65 6.18 12.70 6.17
CA ILE A 65 5.87 11.56 5.30
C ILE A 65 7.03 11.27 4.35
N ARG A 66 7.59 12.31 3.71
CA ARG A 66 8.72 12.15 2.78
C ARG A 66 9.95 11.58 3.48
N GLU A 67 10.34 12.18 4.60
CA GLU A 67 11.48 11.70 5.40
C GLU A 67 11.24 10.27 5.90
N PHE A 68 10.00 9.94 6.29
CA PHE A 68 9.64 8.60 6.71
C PHE A 68 9.72 7.58 5.57
N HIS A 69 9.31 7.94 4.36
CA HIS A 69 9.48 7.09 3.19
C HIS A 69 10.95 6.86 2.84
N ASP A 70 11.79 7.89 2.94
CA ASP A 70 13.24 7.75 2.78
C ASP A 70 13.85 6.82 3.84
N PHE A 71 13.38 6.92 5.08
CA PHE A 71 13.79 6.04 6.17
C PHE A 71 13.35 4.60 5.94
N LEU A 72 12.10 4.37 5.55
CA LEU A 72 11.59 3.05 5.17
C LEU A 72 12.39 2.46 4.00
N GLN A 73 12.62 3.25 2.95
CA GLN A 73 13.41 2.86 1.78
C GLN A 73 14.84 2.46 2.17
N SER A 74 15.45 3.16 3.13
CA SER A 74 16.78 2.85 3.63
C SER A 74 16.79 1.52 4.41
N ASN A 75 15.79 1.27 5.25
CA ASN A 75 15.64 0.01 5.96
C ASN A 75 15.44 -1.18 5.01
N LEU A 76 14.60 -1.02 3.98
CA LEU A 76 14.42 -2.05 2.95
C LEU A 76 15.71 -2.35 2.17
N ARG A 77 16.51 -1.31 1.87
CA ARG A 77 17.80 -1.50 1.17
C ARG A 77 18.81 -2.31 1.97
N MET A 78 18.80 -2.20 3.30
CA MET A 78 19.64 -3.06 4.16
C MET A 78 19.29 -4.54 4.00
N GLU A 79 18.07 -4.85 3.57
CA GLU A 79 17.60 -6.19 3.24
C GLU A 79 17.54 -6.47 1.73
N GLU A 80 18.31 -5.74 0.90
CA GLU A 80 18.33 -5.91 -0.57
C GLU A 80 16.94 -5.76 -1.23
N ALA A 81 16.04 -5.01 -0.62
CA ALA A 81 14.69 -4.72 -1.12
C ALA A 81 14.55 -3.22 -1.46
N HIS A 82 13.67 -2.88 -2.40
CA HIS A 82 13.36 -1.49 -2.71
C HIS A 82 11.93 -1.27 -3.18
N ILE A 83 11.47 -0.03 -2.99
CA ILE A 83 10.22 0.50 -3.53
C ILE A 83 10.57 1.39 -4.72
N ASP A 84 9.87 1.21 -5.83
CA ASP A 84 10.09 1.97 -7.06
C ASP A 84 9.46 3.37 -6.99
N ALA A 85 8.33 3.50 -6.30
CA ALA A 85 7.67 4.79 -6.08
C ALA A 85 6.76 4.80 -4.85
N PHE A 86 6.60 5.98 -4.25
CA PHE A 86 5.69 6.22 -3.14
C PHE A 86 4.62 7.24 -3.55
N TYR A 87 3.35 6.89 -3.30
CA TYR A 87 2.21 7.79 -3.41
C TYR A 87 1.44 7.78 -2.10
N TYR A 88 0.93 8.94 -1.70
CA TYR A 88 0.16 9.04 -0.48
C TYR A 88 -0.98 10.04 -0.62
N CYS A 89 -2.02 9.84 0.18
CA CYS A 89 -3.13 10.78 0.32
C CYS A 89 -3.10 11.44 1.71
N PRO A 90 -2.84 12.76 1.81
CA PRO A 90 -2.88 13.49 3.09
C PRO A 90 -4.31 13.86 3.53
N HIS A 91 -5.31 13.68 2.66
CA HIS A 91 -6.68 14.19 2.86
C HIS A 91 -7.57 13.28 3.70
N HIS A 92 -8.61 13.88 4.27
CA HIS A 92 -9.71 13.18 4.91
C HIS A 92 -11.05 13.91 4.63
N PRO A 93 -12.17 13.19 4.36
CA PRO A 93 -13.42 13.82 3.90
C PRO A 93 -14.10 14.71 4.96
N THR A 94 -14.09 14.30 6.23
CA THR A 94 -14.85 14.93 7.32
C THR A 94 -13.99 15.45 8.47
N GLU A 95 -12.96 14.69 8.83
CA GLU A 95 -12.02 15.04 9.92
C GLU A 95 -10.79 15.82 9.44
N GLY A 96 -10.15 16.55 10.36
CA GLY A 96 -8.97 17.37 10.10
C GLY A 96 -9.26 18.86 9.84
N HIS A 97 -8.26 19.57 9.32
CA HIS A 97 -8.26 21.03 9.19
C HIS A 97 -7.77 21.53 7.81
N GLY A 98 -8.14 22.76 7.47
CA GLY A 98 -7.65 23.47 6.29
C GLY A 98 -7.95 22.77 4.96
N SER A 99 -7.03 22.88 4.01
CA SER A 99 -7.13 22.30 2.66
C SER A 99 -7.12 20.76 2.64
N TYR A 100 -6.71 20.11 3.74
CA TYR A 100 -6.64 18.66 3.84
C TYR A 100 -7.99 18.02 4.21
N ARG A 101 -8.93 18.78 4.79
CA ARG A 101 -10.29 18.31 5.08
C ARG A 101 -11.18 18.45 3.85
N ARG A 102 -11.12 17.46 2.96
CA ARG A 102 -11.85 17.45 1.69
C ARG A 102 -12.07 16.04 1.15
N ILE A 103 -13.08 15.92 0.31
CA ILE A 103 -13.22 14.77 -0.60
C ILE A 103 -12.14 14.92 -1.69
N CYS A 104 -11.48 13.81 -2.03
CA CYS A 104 -10.45 13.75 -3.06
C CYS A 104 -10.53 12.40 -3.79
N ALA A 105 -9.93 12.34 -4.97
CA ALA A 105 -9.87 11.10 -5.76
C ALA A 105 -8.76 10.13 -5.29
N CYS A 106 -7.77 10.62 -4.53
CA CYS A 106 -6.60 9.83 -4.15
C CYS A 106 -6.80 8.99 -2.88
N ARG A 107 -7.68 9.37 -1.95
CA ARG A 107 -7.90 8.61 -0.71
C ARG A 107 -8.59 7.28 -1.02
N LYS A 108 -7.93 6.16 -0.70
CA LYS A 108 -8.52 4.80 -0.82
C LYS A 108 -9.84 4.76 -0.02
N PRO A 109 -10.97 4.29 -0.60
CA PRO A 109 -11.09 3.43 -1.78
C PRO A 109 -11.07 4.12 -3.16
N GLY A 110 -10.76 5.42 -3.22
CA GLY A 110 -10.51 6.15 -4.46
C GLY A 110 -9.25 5.68 -5.20
N THR A 111 -9.26 5.83 -6.52
CA THR A 111 -8.29 5.21 -7.44
C THR A 111 -7.12 6.11 -7.82
N GLY A 112 -7.13 7.38 -7.41
CA GLY A 112 -6.22 8.40 -7.94
C GLY A 112 -4.74 8.08 -7.77
N MET A 113 -4.33 7.44 -6.66
CA MET A 113 -2.92 7.08 -6.45
C MET A 113 -2.44 6.01 -7.44
N LEU A 114 -3.25 4.97 -7.70
CA LEU A 114 -2.91 3.91 -8.65
C LEU A 114 -2.91 4.43 -10.09
N LEU A 115 -3.88 5.29 -10.45
CA LEU A 115 -3.94 5.92 -11.77
C LEU A 115 -2.72 6.81 -12.02
N GLN A 116 -2.32 7.61 -11.03
CA GLN A 116 -1.13 8.45 -11.12
C GLN A 116 0.13 7.59 -11.30
N ALA A 117 0.30 6.57 -10.47
CA ALA A 117 1.42 5.65 -10.59
C ALA A 117 1.46 4.94 -11.95
N ALA A 118 0.31 4.57 -12.49
CA ALA A 118 0.22 3.93 -13.79
C ALA A 118 0.64 4.85 -14.93
N GLN A 119 0.32 6.14 -14.84
CA GLN A 119 0.80 7.14 -15.78
C GLN A 119 2.31 7.33 -15.67
N ASP A 120 2.82 7.54 -14.46
CA ASP A 120 4.23 7.89 -14.21
C ASP A 120 5.18 6.74 -14.55
N LEU A 121 4.75 5.49 -14.34
CA LEU A 121 5.57 4.28 -14.53
C LEU A 121 5.14 3.42 -15.72
N CYS A 122 4.18 3.87 -16.53
CA CYS A 122 3.62 3.13 -17.67
C CYS A 122 3.10 1.73 -17.27
N ILE A 123 2.33 1.65 -16.17
CA ILE A 123 1.78 0.40 -15.62
C ILE A 123 0.43 0.07 -16.26
N ASP A 124 0.22 -1.21 -16.55
CA ASP A 124 -1.05 -1.82 -16.90
C ASP A 124 -1.77 -2.33 -15.65
N LEU A 125 -2.76 -1.55 -15.18
CA LEU A 125 -3.51 -1.84 -13.97
C LEU A 125 -4.29 -3.15 -14.06
N SER A 126 -4.76 -3.54 -15.26
CA SER A 126 -5.54 -4.78 -15.46
C SER A 126 -4.75 -6.06 -15.20
N ARG A 127 -3.42 -5.96 -15.17
CA ARG A 127 -2.47 -7.05 -14.91
C ARG A 127 -1.73 -6.88 -13.58
N SER A 128 -2.13 -5.89 -12.79
CA SER A 128 -1.48 -5.48 -11.54
C SER A 128 -2.26 -5.93 -10.32
N TYR A 129 -1.63 -5.80 -9.15
CA TYR A 129 -2.14 -6.29 -7.88
C TYR A 129 -2.08 -5.18 -6.85
N MET A 130 -3.03 -5.12 -5.92
CA MET A 130 -3.00 -4.27 -4.74
C MET A 130 -3.08 -5.15 -3.50
N VAL A 131 -2.09 -5.05 -2.63
CA VAL A 131 -2.03 -5.75 -1.35
C VAL A 131 -2.22 -4.73 -0.24
N GLY A 132 -3.20 -4.96 0.63
CA GLY A 132 -3.46 -4.11 1.78
C GLY A 132 -4.11 -4.89 2.91
N ASP A 133 -4.20 -4.27 4.09
CA ASP A 133 -4.76 -4.90 5.29
C ASP A 133 -6.22 -4.52 5.53
N MET A 134 -6.83 -3.70 4.67
CA MET A 134 -8.23 -3.31 4.80
C MET A 134 -9.01 -3.50 3.50
N MET A 135 -10.32 -3.67 3.61
CA MET A 135 -11.19 -3.84 2.44
C MET A 135 -11.19 -2.62 1.51
N LYS A 136 -10.83 -1.43 2.01
CA LYS A 136 -10.67 -0.24 1.17
C LYS A 136 -9.57 -0.42 0.10
N ASP A 137 -8.55 -1.23 0.37
CA ASP A 137 -7.46 -1.52 -0.56
C ASP A 137 -7.92 -2.45 -1.66
N VAL A 138 -8.65 -3.51 -1.28
CA VAL A 138 -9.31 -4.43 -2.19
C VAL A 138 -10.31 -3.69 -3.09
N LEU A 139 -11.10 -2.79 -2.51
CA LEU A 139 -12.02 -1.92 -3.26
C LEU A 139 -11.27 -1.01 -4.24
N THR A 140 -10.14 -0.44 -3.84
CA THR A 140 -9.29 0.37 -4.74
C THR A 140 -8.79 -0.45 -5.91
N ALA A 141 -8.35 -1.68 -5.67
CA ALA A 141 -7.91 -2.63 -6.68
C ALA A 141 -9.04 -2.89 -7.69
N ARG A 142 -10.21 -3.30 -7.19
CA ARG A 142 -11.38 -3.57 -8.02
C ARG A 142 -11.80 -2.37 -8.85
N ASN A 143 -11.82 -1.17 -8.26
CA ASN A 143 -12.19 0.07 -8.94
C ASN A 143 -11.17 0.49 -10.02
N THR A 144 -9.94 -0.04 -9.98
CA THR A 144 -8.90 0.19 -11.00
C THR A 144 -8.75 -0.96 -11.99
N GLY A 145 -9.47 -2.07 -11.79
CA GLY A 145 -9.31 -3.29 -12.57
C GLY A 145 -8.10 -4.15 -12.19
N ALA A 146 -7.39 -3.79 -11.10
CA ALA A 146 -6.34 -4.62 -10.52
C ALA A 146 -6.94 -5.73 -9.62
N LYS A 147 -6.15 -6.78 -9.37
CA LYS A 147 -6.52 -7.81 -8.39
C LYS A 147 -6.27 -7.30 -6.97
N GLY A 148 -7.22 -7.51 -6.07
CA GLY A 148 -7.15 -7.06 -4.67
C GLY A 148 -6.85 -8.21 -3.72
N ILE A 149 -5.80 -8.07 -2.91
CA ILE A 149 -5.36 -9.07 -1.94
C ILE A 149 -5.43 -8.46 -0.54
N LEU A 150 -6.09 -9.17 0.37
CA LEU A 150 -6.21 -8.78 1.77
C LEU A 150 -5.19 -9.58 2.60
N VAL A 151 -4.27 -8.91 3.29
CA VAL A 151 -3.39 -9.57 4.27
C VAL A 151 -4.06 -9.62 5.64
N ARG A 152 -3.72 -10.61 6.48
CA ARG A 152 -4.22 -10.74 7.86
C ARG A 152 -3.35 -10.04 8.91
N THR A 153 -2.33 -9.30 8.48
CA THR A 153 -1.56 -8.39 9.34
C THR A 153 -2.31 -7.07 9.53
N GLY A 154 -1.86 -6.21 10.45
CA GLY A 154 -2.51 -4.91 10.69
C GLY A 154 -3.98 -5.04 11.10
N TYR A 155 -4.84 -4.23 10.49
CA TYR A 155 -6.28 -4.30 10.67
C TYR A 155 -6.91 -5.55 10.05
N GLY A 156 -6.25 -6.18 9.09
CA GLY A 156 -6.72 -7.36 8.39
C GLY A 156 -6.97 -8.59 9.27
N ALA A 157 -6.36 -8.62 10.46
CA ALA A 157 -6.62 -9.67 11.47
C ALA A 157 -8.07 -9.66 11.98
N GLY A 158 -8.71 -8.49 11.98
CA GLY A 158 -10.09 -8.28 12.44
C GLY A 158 -11.04 -7.76 11.36
N GLU A 159 -10.55 -7.54 10.15
CA GLU A 159 -11.34 -7.03 9.04
C GLU A 159 -12.38 -8.07 8.61
N THR A 160 -13.66 -7.68 8.66
CA THR A 160 -14.74 -8.52 8.17
C THR A 160 -14.93 -8.27 6.68
N ILE A 161 -14.93 -9.33 5.89
CA ILE A 161 -15.32 -9.26 4.48
C ILE A 161 -16.84 -9.17 4.45
N ASP A 162 -17.34 -7.94 4.43
CA ASP A 162 -18.76 -7.61 4.34
C ASP A 162 -19.05 -6.88 3.02
N GLY A 163 -20.12 -7.30 2.34
CA GLY A 163 -20.54 -6.78 1.03
C GLY A 163 -20.13 -7.62 -0.20
N ASP A 164 -20.41 -7.10 -1.39
CA ASP A 164 -20.27 -7.80 -2.68
C ASP A 164 -18.83 -7.86 -3.24
N VAL A 165 -17.88 -7.29 -2.50
CA VAL A 165 -16.48 -7.25 -2.91
C VAL A 165 -15.68 -8.20 -2.05
N ILE A 166 -15.27 -9.30 -2.65
CA ILE A 166 -14.36 -10.26 -2.05
C ILE A 166 -12.95 -10.03 -2.60
N PRO A 167 -11.90 -10.21 -1.78
CA PRO A 167 -10.53 -10.20 -2.28
C PRO A 167 -10.29 -11.41 -3.20
N ASP A 168 -9.44 -11.24 -4.20
CA ASP A 168 -8.97 -12.31 -5.08
C ASP A 168 -8.15 -13.35 -4.30
N TYR A 169 -7.49 -12.92 -3.22
CA TYR A 169 -6.80 -13.79 -2.27
C TYR A 169 -6.76 -13.18 -0.86
N GLN A 170 -6.85 -14.04 0.15
CA GLN A 170 -6.59 -13.68 1.55
C GLN A 170 -5.27 -14.29 1.97
N ALA A 171 -4.28 -13.43 2.20
CA ALA A 171 -2.94 -13.83 2.58
C ALA A 171 -2.73 -13.73 4.10
N LEU A 172 -1.87 -14.57 4.65
CA LEU A 172 -1.46 -14.46 6.05
C LEU A 172 -0.65 -13.18 6.31
N ASP A 173 0.26 -12.84 5.40
CA ASP A 173 1.12 -11.67 5.42
C ASP A 173 1.54 -11.29 3.99
N LEU A 174 2.38 -10.26 3.85
CA LEU A 174 2.87 -9.82 2.54
C LEU A 174 3.69 -10.90 1.81
N PHE A 175 4.37 -11.79 2.52
CA PHE A 175 5.18 -12.84 1.89
C PHE A 175 4.28 -13.88 1.21
N ASP A 176 3.27 -14.37 1.92
CA ASP A 176 2.24 -15.27 1.37
C ASP A 176 1.50 -14.62 0.20
N ALA A 177 1.17 -13.32 0.30
CA ALA A 177 0.57 -12.58 -0.80
C ALA A 177 1.46 -12.59 -2.06
N VAL A 178 2.76 -12.34 -1.90
CA VAL A 178 3.71 -12.32 -3.03
C VAL A 178 3.91 -13.72 -3.62
N GLU A 179 3.96 -14.77 -2.80
CA GLU A 179 4.01 -16.15 -3.32
C GLU A 179 2.81 -16.44 -4.21
N TRP A 180 1.59 -16.10 -3.75
CA TRP A 180 0.38 -16.26 -4.53
C TRP A 180 0.40 -15.44 -5.83
N ILE A 181 0.81 -14.16 -5.76
CA ILE A 181 0.92 -13.29 -6.95
C ILE A 181 1.82 -13.93 -8.01
N LEU A 182 2.99 -14.45 -7.59
CA LEU A 182 3.95 -15.03 -8.52
C LEU A 182 3.44 -16.33 -9.16
N GLU A 183 2.61 -17.10 -8.48
CA GLU A 183 1.94 -18.27 -9.08
C GLU A 183 0.80 -17.85 -10.02
N ASP A 184 0.01 -16.85 -9.64
CA ASP A 184 -1.07 -16.32 -10.46
C ASP A 184 -0.55 -15.70 -11.77
N MET A 185 0.60 -15.02 -11.74
CA MET A 185 1.24 -14.44 -12.93
C MET A 185 1.68 -15.46 -14.00
N LYS A 186 1.77 -16.75 -13.66
CA LYS A 186 2.12 -17.83 -14.59
C LYS A 186 0.93 -18.37 -15.38
N ARG A 187 -0.28 -18.05 -14.94
CA ARG A 187 -1.54 -18.45 -15.59
C ARG A 187 -1.85 -17.53 -16.76
#